data_AF-A0A7X0LX70-F1
#
_entry.id   AF-A0A7X0LX70-F1
#
_cell.length_a   1.000
_cell.length_b   1.000
_cell.length_c   1.000
_cell.angle_alpha   90.00
_cell.angle_beta   90.00
_cell.angle_gamma   90.00
#
_symmetry.space_group_name_H-M   'P 1'
#
loop_
_entity.id
_entity.type
_entity.pdbx_description
1 polymer ?
#
loop_
_entity_poly.entity_id
_entity_poly.type
_entity_poly.pdbx_seq_one_letter_code
_entity_poly.pdbx_strand_id
1 'polypeptide(L)'
;MNDMKSKIHYGILTFLLITGVSLAFTTFMDWFIPSPLISFIFEMLALGLFAVARDKRKETLTLFSIATYINLIIASFIYKIWTFETIFTRIEMTRFSLLIFLLISLLLIIAYLRAKKSYKQVQGNQPHNNSWHISKNKLKKIQDSDDIYINLGIFEKTDKK
;
A
#
# COMPACT_ATOMS: atom_id res chain seq x y z
N MET A 1 9.57 9.19 25.85
CA MET A 1 9.70 7.77 25.42
C MET A 1 9.18 7.48 24.01
N ASN A 2 8.13 8.16 23.51
CA ASN A 2 7.62 7.95 22.14
C ASN A 2 8.57 8.44 21.01
N ASP A 3 9.36 9.48 21.27
CA ASP A 3 10.24 10.06 20.24
C ASP A 3 11.40 9.11 19.86
N MET A 4 11.99 8.41 20.83
CA MET A 4 13.08 7.46 20.58
C MET A 4 12.63 6.26 19.73
N LYS A 5 11.45 5.69 20.01
CA LYS A 5 10.87 4.61 19.19
C LYS A 5 10.60 5.06 17.76
N SER A 6 10.13 6.29 17.59
CA SER A 6 9.88 6.90 16.28
C SER A 6 11.17 7.06 15.47
N LYS A 7 12.24 7.55 16.10
CA LYS A 7 13.57 7.72 15.49
C LYS A 7 14.19 6.38 15.08
N ILE A 8 14.12 5.37 15.94
CA ILE A 8 14.64 4.02 15.64
C ILE A 8 13.90 3.42 14.44
N HIS A 9 12.55 3.48 14.44
CA HIS A 9 11.76 3.01 13.30
C HIS A 9 12.21 3.70 12.01
N TYR A 10 12.30 5.03 12.02
CA TYR A 10 12.73 5.79 10.84
C TYR A 10 14.15 5.44 10.38
N GLY A 11 15.07 5.22 11.32
CA GLY A 11 16.43 4.79 11.03
C GLY A 11 16.49 3.43 10.34
N ILE A 12 15.79 2.42 10.87
CA ILE A 12 15.72 1.08 10.28
C ILE A 12 15.09 1.14 8.89
N LEU A 13 14.02 1.91 8.73
CA LEU A 13 13.32 2.04 7.46
C LEU A 13 14.17 2.76 6.40
N THR A 14 14.92 3.79 6.79
CA THR A 14 15.86 4.47 5.90
C THR A 14 16.99 3.53 5.47
N PHE A 15 17.52 2.75 6.42
CA PHE A 15 18.53 1.72 6.13
C PHE A 15 18.01 0.67 5.15
N LEU A 16 16.79 0.16 5.34
CA LEU A 16 16.15 -0.78 4.42
C LEU A 16 15.99 -0.18 3.02
N LEU A 17 15.49 1.05 2.91
CA LEU A 17 15.30 1.69 1.62
C LEU A 17 16.63 1.87 0.87
N ILE A 18 17.66 2.37 1.55
CA ILE A 18 19.00 2.56 0.97
C ILE A 18 19.57 1.20 0.54
N THR A 19 19.41 0.16 1.36
CA THR A 19 19.88 -1.19 1.04
C THR A 19 19.15 -1.74 -0.18
N GLY A 20 17.83 -1.62 -0.25
CA GLY A 20 17.03 -2.04 -1.39
C GLY A 20 17.42 -1.32 -2.69
N VAL A 21 17.57 0.01 -2.64
CA VAL A 21 18.00 0.81 -3.80
C VAL A 21 19.41 0.43 -4.24
N SER A 22 20.33 0.25 -3.28
CA SER A 22 21.71 -0.19 -3.57
C SER A 22 21.72 -1.55 -4.25
N LEU A 23 20.97 -2.52 -3.72
CA LEU A 23 20.87 -3.87 -4.32
C LEU A 23 20.23 -3.84 -5.71
N ALA A 24 19.20 -3.02 -5.93
CA ALA A 24 18.60 -2.84 -7.24
C ALA A 24 19.60 -2.25 -8.24
N PHE A 25 20.38 -1.24 -7.80
CA PHE A 25 21.43 -0.65 -8.61
C PHE A 25 22.54 -1.65 -8.94
N THR A 26 23.04 -2.41 -7.97
CA THR A 26 24.08 -3.43 -8.23
C THR A 26 23.58 -4.55 -9.12
N THR A 27 22.30 -4.92 -9.02
CA THR A 27 21.66 -5.89 -9.91
C THR A 27 21.58 -5.33 -11.33
N PHE A 28 21.21 -4.05 -11.47
CA PHE A 28 21.14 -3.39 -12.77
C PHE A 28 22.53 -3.28 -13.43
N MET A 29 23.57 -2.97 -12.65
CA MET A 29 24.95 -2.89 -13.14
C MET A 29 25.62 -4.26 -13.32
N ASP A 30 24.95 -5.37 -12.99
CA ASP A 30 25.49 -6.74 -13.00
C ASP A 30 26.73 -6.92 -12.10
N TRP A 31 26.83 -6.14 -11.02
CA TRP A 31 27.89 -6.32 -10.02
C TRP A 31 27.55 -7.38 -8.99
N PHE A 32 26.27 -7.44 -8.62
CA PHE A 32 25.79 -8.39 -7.63
C PHE A 32 24.29 -8.60 -7.81
N ILE A 33 23.90 -9.87 -7.96
CA ILE A 33 22.51 -10.30 -8.03
C ILE A 33 22.18 -10.98 -6.69
N PRO A 34 21.32 -10.38 -5.85
CA PRO A 34 21.01 -10.94 -4.56
C PRO A 34 20.30 -12.29 -4.71
N SER A 35 20.55 -13.20 -3.77
CA SER A 35 19.75 -14.41 -3.63
C SER A 35 18.28 -14.04 -3.36
N PRO A 36 17.29 -14.75 -3.94
CA PRO A 36 15.88 -14.56 -3.60
C PRO A 36 15.61 -14.64 -2.10
N LEU A 37 16.36 -15.48 -1.36
CA LEU A 37 16.22 -15.62 0.08
C LEU A 37 16.65 -14.34 0.83
N ILE A 38 17.72 -13.66 0.39
CA ILE A 38 18.18 -12.42 1.02
C ILE A 38 17.12 -11.33 0.82
N SER A 39 16.62 -11.18 -0.41
CA SER A 39 15.57 -10.22 -0.72
C SER A 39 14.27 -10.53 0.04
N PHE A 40 13.93 -11.81 0.22
CA PHE A 40 12.77 -12.24 1.01
C PHE A 40 12.89 -11.88 2.50
N ILE A 41 14.07 -12.04 3.12
CA ILE A 41 14.27 -11.65 4.53
C ILE A 41 14.05 -10.14 4.72
N PHE A 42 14.60 -9.33 3.82
CA PHE A 42 14.40 -7.88 3.87
C PHE A 42 12.95 -7.47 3.59
N GLU A 43 12.27 -8.18 2.70
CA GLU A 43 10.84 -7.99 2.45
C GLU A 43 10.00 -8.24 3.70
N MET A 44 10.26 -9.34 4.41
CA MET A 44 9.57 -9.66 5.67
C MET A 44 9.81 -8.59 6.73
N LEU A 45 11.02 -8.04 6.82
CA LEU A 45 11.33 -6.91 7.70
C LEU A 45 10.55 -5.65 7.30
N ALA A 46 10.46 -5.34 6.01
CA ALA A 46 9.71 -4.19 5.51
C ALA A 46 8.21 -4.33 5.80
N LEU A 47 7.62 -5.52 5.57
CA LEU A 47 6.23 -5.82 5.91
C LEU A 47 5.96 -5.70 7.41
N GLY A 48 6.86 -6.20 8.26
CA GLY A 48 6.77 -6.06 9.71
C GLY A 48 6.76 -4.59 10.16
N LEU A 49 7.57 -3.74 9.54
CA LEU A 49 7.57 -2.30 9.82
C LEU A 49 6.32 -1.60 9.31
N PHE A 50 5.75 -2.05 8.18
CA PHE A 50 4.53 -1.49 7.63
C PHE A 50 3.36 -1.64 8.59
N ALA A 51 3.23 -2.80 9.25
CA ALA A 51 2.18 -3.04 10.25
C ALA A 51 2.24 -2.05 11.44
N VAL A 52 3.40 -1.48 11.73
CA VAL A 52 3.64 -0.54 12.84
C VAL A 52 3.68 0.92 12.36
N ALA A 53 3.63 1.17 11.05
CA ALA A 53 3.73 2.50 10.47
C ALA A 53 2.41 3.29 10.67
N ARG A 54 2.40 4.21 11.63
CA ARG A 54 1.27 5.11 11.89
C ARG A 54 1.31 6.42 11.11
N ASP A 55 2.50 6.81 10.66
CA ASP A 55 2.72 8.10 9.99
C ASP A 55 2.69 7.94 8.47
N LYS A 56 2.01 8.87 7.78
CA LYS A 56 1.92 8.87 6.30
C LYS A 56 3.29 8.78 5.62
N ARG A 57 4.30 9.48 6.16
CA ARG A 57 5.67 9.46 5.62
C ARG A 57 6.32 8.08 5.75
N LYS A 58 6.25 7.48 6.94
CA LYS A 58 6.79 6.14 7.20
C LYS A 58 6.10 5.12 6.31
N GLU A 59 4.78 5.12 6.28
CA GLU A 59 3.97 4.26 5.43
C GLU A 59 4.40 4.34 3.95
N THR A 60 4.54 5.56 3.43
CA THR A 60 4.96 5.77 2.03
C THR A 60 6.35 5.17 1.78
N LEU A 61 7.31 5.45 2.67
CA LEU A 61 8.66 4.91 2.53
C LEU A 61 8.68 3.37 2.65
N THR A 62 7.87 2.79 3.54
CA THR A 62 7.79 1.32 3.66
C THR A 62 7.19 0.70 2.40
N LEU A 63 6.19 1.34 1.77
CA LEU A 63 5.64 0.87 0.49
C LEU A 63 6.71 0.85 -0.61
N PHE A 64 7.58 1.87 -0.66
CA PHE A 64 8.71 1.87 -1.58
C PHE A 64 9.71 0.75 -1.27
N SER A 65 10.04 0.51 0.00
CA SER A 65 10.92 -0.59 0.39
C SER A 65 10.33 -1.95 -0.01
N ILE A 66 9.06 -2.21 0.33
CA ILE A 66 8.32 -3.42 -0.03
C ILE A 66 8.37 -3.66 -1.54
N ALA A 67 7.98 -2.65 -2.33
CA ALA A 67 8.01 -2.74 -3.78
C ALA A 67 9.41 -3.07 -4.33
N THR A 68 10.44 -2.45 -3.76
CA THR A 68 11.83 -2.68 -4.19
C THR A 68 12.26 -4.11 -3.95
N TYR A 69 11.97 -4.69 -2.78
CA TYR A 69 12.36 -6.06 -2.47
C TYR A 69 11.53 -7.10 -3.22
N ILE A 70 10.23 -6.88 -3.44
CA ILE A 70 9.41 -7.71 -4.34
C ILE A 70 10.04 -7.75 -5.74
N ASN A 71 10.41 -6.59 -6.29
CA ASN A 71 11.01 -6.52 -7.62
C ASN A 71 12.37 -7.21 -7.67
N LEU A 72 13.19 -7.09 -6.61
CA LEU A 72 14.44 -7.83 -6.48
C LEU A 72 14.22 -9.34 -6.43
N ILE A 73 13.21 -9.83 -5.69
CA ILE A 73 12.88 -11.26 -5.64
C ILE A 73 12.53 -11.77 -7.05
N ILE A 74 11.65 -11.06 -7.76
CA ILE A 74 11.24 -11.42 -9.13
C ILE A 74 12.45 -11.42 -10.07
N ALA A 75 13.26 -10.36 -10.05
CA ALA A 75 14.45 -10.24 -10.88
C ALA A 75 15.47 -11.37 -10.61
N SER A 76 15.69 -11.72 -9.33
CA SER A 76 16.56 -12.83 -8.94
C SER A 76 16.03 -14.20 -9.38
N PHE A 77 14.70 -14.41 -9.40
CA PHE A 77 14.11 -15.63 -9.95
C PHE A 77 14.26 -15.69 -11.47
N ILE A 78 14.00 -14.59 -12.17
CA ILE A 78 14.19 -14.49 -13.62
C ILE A 78 15.64 -14.85 -13.97
N TYR A 79 16.62 -14.28 -13.26
CA TYR A 79 18.03 -14.60 -13.51
C TYR A 79 18.35 -16.10 -13.38
N LYS A 80 17.75 -16.78 -12.40
CA LYS A 80 18.01 -18.20 -12.13
C LYS A 80 17.30 -19.13 -13.11
N ILE A 81 16.08 -18.79 -13.51
CA ILE A 81 15.21 -19.65 -14.32
C ILE A 81 15.47 -19.42 -15.82
N TRP A 82 15.94 -18.25 -16.21
CA TRP A 82 16.13 -17.90 -17.62
C TRP A 82 17.31 -18.65 -18.25
N THR A 83 16.98 -19.65 -19.07
CA THR A 83 17.92 -20.51 -19.79
C THR A 83 18.00 -20.22 -21.29
N PHE A 84 17.13 -19.37 -21.83
CA PHE A 84 17.08 -19.07 -23.26
C PHE A 84 18.16 -18.06 -23.64
N GLU A 85 19.18 -18.49 -24.40
CA GLU A 85 20.31 -17.65 -24.83
C GLU A 85 20.14 -17.04 -26.23
N THR A 86 19.08 -17.40 -26.97
CA THR A 86 19.03 -17.14 -28.42
C THR A 86 18.73 -15.68 -28.81
N ILE A 87 18.09 -14.89 -27.93
CA ILE A 87 17.67 -13.51 -28.24
C ILE A 87 18.06 -12.53 -27.11
N PHE A 88 17.91 -12.95 -25.85
CA PHE A 88 18.30 -12.15 -24.69
C PHE A 88 19.05 -13.00 -23.70
N THR A 89 20.20 -12.51 -23.26
CA THR A 89 20.93 -13.13 -22.16
C THR A 89 20.13 -13.05 -20.87
N ARG A 90 20.39 -13.97 -19.92
CA ARG A 90 19.78 -13.94 -18.59
C ARG A 90 19.95 -12.57 -17.89
N ILE A 91 21.09 -11.90 -18.10
CA ILE A 91 21.41 -10.60 -17.51
C ILE A 91 20.50 -9.51 -18.11
N GLU A 92 20.36 -9.49 -19.43
CA GLU A 92 19.50 -8.52 -20.12
C GLU A 92 18.05 -8.67 -19.70
N MET A 93 17.54 -9.90 -19.59
CA MET A 93 16.18 -10.15 -19.12
C MET A 93 15.99 -9.76 -17.65
N THR A 94 16.98 -10.00 -16.80
CA THR A 94 16.95 -9.53 -15.41
C THR A 94 16.90 -7.99 -15.34
N ARG A 95 17.73 -7.27 -16.11
CA ARG A 95 17.71 -5.80 -16.16
C ARG A 95 16.37 -5.26 -16.69
N PHE A 96 15.90 -5.83 -17.79
CA PHE A 96 14.65 -5.43 -18.44
C PHE A 96 13.45 -5.65 -17.51
N SER A 97 13.37 -6.84 -16.90
CA SER A 97 12.32 -7.16 -15.94
C SER A 97 12.37 -6.25 -14.72
N LEU A 98 13.56 -6.04 -14.12
CA LEU A 98 13.73 -5.15 -12.99
C LEU A 98 13.25 -3.73 -13.31
N LEU A 99 13.60 -3.19 -14.49
CA LEU A 99 13.16 -1.88 -14.95
C LEU A 99 11.63 -1.81 -15.07
N ILE A 100 11.00 -2.77 -15.76
CA ILE A 100 9.56 -2.79 -15.97
C ILE A 100 8.81 -2.92 -14.65
N PHE A 101 9.23 -3.84 -13.77
CA PHE A 101 8.58 -4.03 -12.49
C PHE A 101 8.75 -2.81 -11.58
N LEU A 102 9.91 -2.14 -11.58
CA LEU A 102 10.09 -0.87 -10.87
C LEU A 102 9.13 0.22 -11.38
N LEU A 103 8.95 0.35 -12.69
CA LEU A 103 8.00 1.30 -13.27
C LEU A 103 6.56 0.97 -12.87
N ILE A 104 6.15 -0.29 -12.95
CA ILE A 104 4.81 -0.75 -12.54
C ILE A 104 4.60 -0.47 -11.05
N SER A 105 5.56 -0.81 -10.18
CA SER A 105 5.46 -0.55 -8.76
C SER A 105 5.35 0.94 -8.45
N LEU A 106 6.12 1.80 -9.14
CA LEU A 106 6.03 3.24 -8.97
C LEU A 106 4.62 3.75 -9.31
N LEU A 107 4.05 3.29 -10.43
CA LEU A 107 2.68 3.63 -10.83
C LEU A 107 1.65 3.16 -9.80
N LEU A 108 1.79 1.95 -9.27
CA LEU A 108 0.91 1.40 -8.23
C LEU A 108 0.98 2.20 -6.93
N ILE A 109 2.18 2.59 -6.49
CA ILE A 109 2.36 3.43 -5.30
C ILE A 109 1.70 4.80 -5.51
N ILE A 110 1.89 5.43 -6.67
CA ILE A 110 1.26 6.72 -7.00
C ILE A 110 -0.26 6.57 -7.00
N ALA A 111 -0.79 5.53 -7.65
CA ALA A 111 -2.22 5.23 -7.69
C ALA A 111 -2.79 5.02 -6.28
N TYR A 112 -2.10 4.26 -5.42
CA TYR A 112 -2.46 4.04 -4.03
C TYR A 112 -2.53 5.36 -3.25
N LEU A 113 -1.48 6.19 -3.33
CA LEU A 113 -1.44 7.48 -2.63
C LEU A 113 -2.56 8.42 -3.11
N ARG A 114 -2.88 8.40 -4.40
CA ARG A 114 -3.98 9.17 -4.99
C ARG A 114 -5.33 8.66 -4.50
N ALA A 115 -5.57 7.35 -4.53
CA ALA A 115 -6.79 6.73 -4.03
C ALA A 115 -7.01 7.04 -2.55
N LYS A 116 -5.96 6.94 -1.73
CA LYS A 116 -6.01 7.27 -0.30
C LYS A 116 -6.33 8.75 -0.05
N LYS A 117 -5.77 9.67 -0.86
CA LYS A 117 -6.09 11.10 -0.78
C LYS A 117 -7.56 11.35 -1.15
N SER A 118 -8.02 10.76 -2.25
CA SER A 118 -9.41 10.89 -2.73
C SER A 118 -10.40 10.35 -1.69
N TYR A 119 -10.13 9.18 -1.11
CA TYR A 119 -10.97 8.57 -0.09
C TYR A 119 -11.12 9.48 1.14
N LYS A 120 -10.02 10.07 1.62
CA LYS A 120 -10.05 11.03 2.74
C LYS A 120 -10.85 12.29 2.41
N GLN A 121 -10.81 12.76 1.17
CA GLN A 121 -11.58 13.93 0.73
C GLN A 121 -13.08 13.60 0.64
N VAL A 122 -13.44 12.43 0.11
CA VAL A 122 -14.84 12.00 -0.02
C VAL A 122 -15.47 11.70 1.35
N GLN A 123 -14.81 10.93 2.22
CA GLN A 123 -15.30 10.67 3.59
C GLN A 123 -15.27 11.92 4.48
N GLY A 124 -14.31 12.83 4.30
CA GLY A 124 -14.25 14.09 5.04
C GLY A 124 -15.36 15.07 4.67
N ASN A 125 -15.86 15.00 3.43
CA ASN A 125 -16.96 15.84 2.94
C ASN A 125 -18.33 15.18 3.08
N GLN A 126 -18.39 13.91 3.48
CA GLN A 126 -19.64 13.29 3.90
C GLN A 126 -19.72 13.43 5.41
N PRO A 127 -20.56 14.33 5.98
CA PRO A 127 -20.91 14.18 7.38
C PRO A 127 -21.36 12.73 7.56
N HIS A 128 -20.83 12.03 8.57
CA HIS A 128 -21.41 10.77 9.01
C HIS A 128 -22.80 11.12 9.53
N ASN A 129 -23.74 11.21 8.60
CA ASN A 129 -25.10 11.55 8.90
C ASN A 129 -25.74 10.27 9.40
N ASN A 130 -25.43 9.94 10.65
CA ASN A 130 -26.14 8.91 11.39
C ASN A 130 -27.60 9.32 11.60
N SER A 131 -27.97 10.58 11.35
CA SER A 131 -29.34 11.06 11.46
C SER A 131 -30.07 11.15 10.12
N TRP A 132 -31.07 10.29 9.93
CA TRP A 132 -31.97 10.42 8.79
C TRP A 132 -33.10 11.38 9.14
N HIS A 133 -33.22 12.48 8.40
CA HIS A 133 -34.35 13.40 8.51
C HIS A 133 -35.60 12.76 7.87
N ILE A 134 -36.42 12.11 8.69
CA ILE A 134 -37.71 11.54 8.29
C ILE A 134 -38.84 12.39 8.88
N SER A 135 -39.84 12.73 8.06
CA SER A 135 -41.03 13.44 8.53
C SER A 135 -41.86 12.56 9.47
N LYS A 136 -42.52 13.17 10.46
CA LYS A 136 -43.32 12.45 11.47
C LYS A 136 -44.34 11.47 10.85
N ASN A 137 -44.96 11.86 9.73
CA ASN A 137 -45.94 11.04 9.04
C ASN A 137 -45.31 9.81 8.37
N LYS A 138 -44.08 9.93 7.87
CA LYS A 138 -43.37 8.83 7.21
C LYS A 138 -42.77 7.86 8.24
N LEU A 139 -42.33 8.37 9.39
CA LEU A 139 -41.87 7.52 10.50
C LEU A 139 -43.01 6.66 11.07
N LYS A 140 -44.21 7.24 11.25
CA LYS A 140 -45.41 6.48 11.66
C LYS A 140 -45.76 5.37 10.66
N LYS A 141 -45.78 5.68 9.36
CA LYS A 141 -46.02 4.65 8.33
C LYS A 141 -45.01 3.51 8.33
N ILE A 142 -43.74 3.78 8.67
CA ILE A 142 -42.69 2.76 8.77
C ILE A 142 -42.87 1.92 10.04
N GLN A 143 -43.30 2.52 11.16
CA GLN A 143 -43.58 1.81 12.41
C GLN A 143 -44.87 0.98 12.36
N ASP A 144 -45.88 1.45 11.64
CA ASP A 144 -47.19 0.81 11.51
C ASP A 144 -47.27 -0.18 10.33
N SER A 145 -46.15 -0.40 9.64
CA SER A 145 -46.06 -1.29 8.47
C SER A 145 -45.64 -2.70 8.89
N ASP A 146 -46.25 -3.73 8.30
CA ASP A 146 -45.86 -5.13 8.49
C ASP A 146 -44.51 -5.49 7.82
N ASP A 147 -43.96 -4.61 6.98
CA ASP A 147 -42.65 -4.80 6.35
C ASP A 147 -41.47 -4.65 7.32
N ILE A 148 -40.47 -5.52 7.19
CA ILE A 148 -39.22 -5.44 7.96
C ILE A 148 -38.32 -4.35 7.36
N TYR A 149 -38.17 -3.23 8.05
CA TYR A 149 -37.19 -2.20 7.70
C TYR A 149 -35.89 -2.38 8.48
N ILE A 150 -34.77 -2.42 7.75
CA ILE A 150 -33.44 -2.41 8.37
C ILE A 150 -33.09 -0.97 8.74
N ASN A 151 -32.94 -0.71 10.04
CA ASN A 151 -32.53 0.60 10.51
C ASN A 151 -31.01 0.78 10.37
N LEU A 152 -30.60 1.73 9.52
CA LEU A 152 -29.19 2.05 9.25
C LEU A 152 -28.71 3.32 10.00
N GLY A 153 -29.49 3.85 10.96
CA GLY A 153 -29.12 5.04 11.73
C GLY A 153 -30.10 5.45 12.85
N ILE A 154 -29.96 6.68 13.34
CA ILE A 154 -30.87 7.33 14.29
C ILE A 154 -31.82 8.22 13.47
N PHE A 155 -33.12 8.24 13.78
CA PHE A 155 -34.05 9.15 13.09
C PHE A 155 -34.11 10.48 13.85
N GLU A 156 -33.70 11.58 13.22
CA GLU A 156 -33.89 12.92 13.80
C GLU A 156 -35.24 13.51 13.37
N LYS A 157 -36.06 13.83 14.36
CA LYS A 157 -37.32 14.56 14.16
C LYS A 157 -37.00 15.94 13.60
N THR A 158 -37.47 16.19 12.38
CA THR A 158 -37.39 17.52 11.77
C THR A 158 -38.75 18.18 11.90
N ASP A 159 -38.88 19.16 12.80
CA ASP A 159 -40.04 20.04 12.86
C ASP A 159 -39.88 21.11 11.77
N LYS A 160 -40.21 20.76 10.53
CA LYS A 160 -40.41 21.78 9.50
C LYS A 160 -41.68 22.56 9.85
N LYS A 161 -41.51 23.83 10.21
CA LYS A 161 -42.56 24.86 10.11
C LYS A 161 -43.00 25.01 8.67
#